data_AF-N9N733-F1
#
_entry.id   AF-N9N733-F1
#
_cell.length_a   1.000
_cell.length_b   1.000
_cell.length_c   1.000
_cell.angle_alpha   90.00
_cell.angle_beta   90.00
_cell.angle_gamma   90.00
#
_symmetry.space_group_name_H-M   'P 1'
#
loop_
_entity.id
_entity.type
_entity.pdbx_description
1 polymer ?
#
loop_
_entity_poly.entity_id
_entity_poly.type
_entity_poly.pdbx_seq_one_letter_code
_entity_poly.pdbx_strand_id
1 'polypeptide(L)'
;MKIKKLSLLILVGLSSISVASNLPYHDVVLSASAKYGYDPLLIHAVIEKESSHRNTARSGVGAQGLMQLMPATAKSLGVSNPNDPVQNVNAGTRYLKQLNSQFGNMPHALYAYNWGMGNLRAYLKGTKKVMPRETQEYVPKIAQFYKNYGGSGNYFGGNVIKGTNNAQGKPATTAIENENSKKIREKLEVQNACKPVKLPEAEQVDIDSPITLPPIPPVTGGAG
;
A
#
# COMPACT_ATOMS: atom_id res chain seq x y z
N MET A 1 -26.66 -15.58 -50.03
CA MET A 1 -26.51 -15.89 -48.59
C MET A 1 -25.38 -15.01 -48.02
N LYS A 2 -25.70 -13.97 -47.24
CA LYS A 2 -24.72 -12.99 -46.72
C LYS A 2 -24.21 -13.42 -45.35
N ILE A 3 -22.93 -13.78 -45.23
CA ILE A 3 -22.31 -14.11 -43.94
C ILE A 3 -21.75 -12.82 -43.37
N LYS A 4 -22.39 -12.27 -42.33
CA LYS A 4 -21.81 -11.20 -41.49
C LYS A 4 -20.71 -11.84 -40.64
N LYS A 5 -19.43 -11.56 -40.93
CA LYS A 5 -18.36 -11.85 -39.97
C LYS A 5 -18.30 -10.73 -38.95
N LEU A 6 -18.78 -11.08 -37.76
CA LEU A 6 -18.79 -10.33 -36.52
C LEU A 6 -17.36 -9.89 -36.16
N SER A 7 -17.20 -8.59 -35.90
CA SER A 7 -15.96 -7.98 -35.44
C SER A 7 -15.67 -8.47 -34.01
N LEU A 8 -14.62 -9.27 -33.82
CA LEU A 8 -14.16 -9.70 -32.49
C LEU A 8 -13.16 -8.66 -31.97
N LEU A 9 -13.70 -7.64 -31.30
CA LEU A 9 -12.96 -6.59 -30.62
C LEU A 9 -12.70 -7.02 -29.16
N ILE A 10 -11.69 -7.86 -28.92
CA ILE A 10 -11.20 -8.12 -27.55
C ILE A 10 -9.69 -8.33 -27.57
N LEU A 11 -8.90 -7.26 -27.44
CA LEU A 11 -7.50 -7.41 -27.02
C LEU A 11 -6.86 -6.13 -26.47
N VAL A 12 -7.38 -5.56 -25.38
CA VAL A 12 -6.56 -4.69 -24.53
C VAL A 12 -7.09 -4.75 -23.10
N GLY A 13 -6.51 -5.59 -22.25
CA GLY A 13 -6.95 -5.68 -20.85
C GLY A 13 -6.18 -6.62 -19.91
N LEU A 14 -5.16 -7.35 -20.36
CA LEU A 14 -4.48 -8.35 -19.52
C LEU A 14 -3.17 -7.89 -18.86
N SER A 15 -2.70 -6.67 -19.10
CA SER A 15 -1.31 -6.31 -18.75
C SER A 15 -1.09 -5.97 -17.26
N SER A 16 -2.09 -5.45 -16.55
CA SER A 16 -1.89 -4.95 -15.17
C SER A 16 -1.99 -6.04 -14.10
N ILE A 17 -2.78 -7.10 -14.33
CA ILE A 17 -2.94 -8.20 -13.37
C ILE A 17 -1.61 -8.95 -13.18
N SER A 18 -0.84 -9.14 -14.25
CA SER A 18 0.45 -9.84 -14.21
C SER A 18 1.56 -9.11 -13.44
N VAL A 19 1.46 -7.80 -13.21
CA VAL A 19 2.51 -7.09 -12.47
C VAL A 19 2.34 -7.27 -10.98
N ALA A 20 1.12 -7.07 -10.46
CA ALA A 20 0.83 -7.22 -9.04
C ALA A 20 1.15 -8.62 -8.52
N SER A 21 0.79 -9.67 -9.28
CA SER A 21 0.96 -11.07 -8.90
C SER A 21 2.42 -11.51 -8.78
N ASN A 22 3.35 -10.78 -9.40
CA ASN A 22 4.78 -11.08 -9.37
C ASN A 22 5.56 -10.25 -8.34
N LEU A 23 4.90 -9.36 -7.59
CA LEU A 23 5.54 -8.57 -6.55
C LEU A 23 5.63 -9.36 -5.23
N PRO A 24 6.67 -9.14 -4.41
CA PRO A 24 6.82 -9.82 -3.13
C PRO A 24 5.60 -9.60 -2.22
N TYR A 25 5.22 -10.64 -1.48
CA TYR A 25 4.09 -10.64 -0.54
C TYR A 25 2.73 -10.37 -1.19
N HIS A 26 2.55 -10.76 -2.46
CA HIS A 26 1.31 -10.52 -3.23
C HIS A 26 0.04 -10.85 -2.45
N ASP A 27 -0.09 -12.07 -1.91
CA ASP A 27 -1.32 -12.49 -1.24
C ASP A 27 -1.63 -11.68 0.03
N VAL A 28 -0.57 -11.29 0.75
CA VAL A 28 -0.68 -10.46 1.95
C VAL A 28 -1.18 -9.06 1.58
N VAL A 29 -0.60 -8.48 0.52
CA VAL A 29 -0.99 -7.16 0.02
C VAL A 29 -2.39 -7.19 -0.59
N LEU A 30 -2.74 -8.23 -1.34
CA LEU A 30 -4.05 -8.42 -1.95
C LEU A 30 -5.14 -8.51 -0.86
N SER A 31 -4.90 -9.32 0.17
CA SER A 31 -5.82 -9.48 1.31
C SER A 31 -6.05 -8.17 2.07
N ALA A 32 -4.98 -7.45 2.41
CA ALA A 32 -5.10 -6.16 3.09
C ALA A 32 -5.79 -5.10 2.22
N SER A 33 -5.44 -5.04 0.94
CA SER A 33 -6.02 -4.13 -0.05
C SER A 33 -7.52 -4.35 -0.22
N ALA A 34 -7.95 -5.61 -0.36
CA ALA A 34 -9.36 -5.98 -0.43
C ALA A 34 -10.12 -5.57 0.84
N LYS A 35 -9.53 -5.81 2.02
CA LYS A 35 -10.15 -5.48 3.31
C LYS A 35 -10.39 -3.98 3.51
N TYR A 36 -9.49 -3.13 3.03
CA TYR A 36 -9.55 -1.67 3.28
C TYR A 36 -9.98 -0.83 2.07
N GLY A 37 -10.21 -1.48 0.92
CA GLY A 37 -10.71 -0.85 -0.29
C GLY A 37 -9.65 -0.05 -1.04
N TYR A 38 -8.47 -0.65 -1.23
CA TYR A 38 -7.37 -0.06 -2.00
C TYR A 38 -6.97 -0.94 -3.17
N ASP A 39 -6.39 -0.31 -4.19
CA ASP A 39 -5.68 -1.01 -5.25
C ASP A 39 -4.40 -1.64 -4.67
N PRO A 40 -4.18 -2.95 -4.85
CA PRO A 40 -2.94 -3.63 -4.42
C PRO A 40 -1.66 -2.93 -4.89
N LEU A 41 -1.67 -2.34 -6.09
CA LEU A 41 -0.51 -1.63 -6.62
C LEU A 41 -0.19 -0.36 -5.83
N LEU A 42 -1.19 0.30 -5.23
CA LEU A 42 -0.95 1.44 -4.35
C LEU A 42 -0.22 0.99 -3.08
N ILE A 43 -0.65 -0.12 -2.49
CA ILE A 43 -0.03 -0.65 -1.27
C ILE A 43 1.39 -1.14 -1.55
N HIS A 44 1.62 -1.81 -2.69
CA HIS A 44 2.98 -2.12 -3.13
C HIS A 44 3.84 -0.86 -3.34
N ALA A 45 3.29 0.22 -3.90
CA ALA A 45 4.03 1.47 -4.08
C ALA A 45 4.43 2.12 -2.74
N VAL A 46 3.57 2.03 -1.73
CA VAL A 46 3.90 2.46 -0.35
C VAL A 46 5.01 1.57 0.22
N ILE A 47 4.88 0.24 0.13
CA ILE A 47 5.89 -0.72 0.62
C ILE A 47 7.25 -0.50 -0.04
N GLU A 48 7.28 -0.26 -1.36
CA GLU A 48 8.51 0.04 -2.10
C GLU A 48 9.17 1.30 -1.53
N LYS A 49 8.40 2.36 -1.30
CA LYS A 49 8.93 3.61 -0.74
C LYS A 49 9.43 3.45 0.70
N GLU A 50 8.80 2.60 1.49
CA GLU A 50 9.10 2.42 2.91
C GLU A 50 10.28 1.46 3.16
N SER A 51 10.32 0.31 2.49
CA SER A 51 11.25 -0.76 2.82
C SER A 51 11.95 -1.40 1.62
N SER A 52 11.53 -1.08 0.39
CA SER A 52 11.84 -1.87 -0.82
C SER A 52 11.55 -3.36 -0.59
N HIS A 53 10.36 -3.64 -0.03
CA HIS A 53 9.84 -4.97 0.29
C HIS A 53 10.69 -5.80 1.26
N ARG A 54 11.51 -5.16 2.10
CA ARG A 54 12.26 -5.85 3.16
C ARG A 54 11.44 -5.88 4.45
N ASN A 55 10.87 -7.04 4.79
CA ASN A 55 10.06 -7.20 6.00
C ASN A 55 10.87 -7.08 7.31
N THR A 56 12.19 -7.16 7.26
CA THR A 56 13.09 -6.93 8.39
C THR A 56 13.67 -5.50 8.42
N ALA A 57 13.21 -4.61 7.55
CA ALA A 57 13.68 -3.23 7.50
C ALA A 57 13.43 -2.51 8.84
N ARG A 58 14.47 -1.83 9.32
CA ARG A 58 14.41 -0.97 10.50
C ARG A 58 15.09 0.37 10.20
N SER A 59 14.38 1.47 10.41
CA SER A 59 14.97 2.81 10.27
C SER A 59 15.80 3.20 11.49
N GLY A 60 16.66 4.22 11.36
CA GLY A 60 17.45 4.75 12.48
C GLY A 60 16.60 5.31 13.62
N VAL A 61 15.36 5.71 13.34
CA VAL A 61 14.38 6.20 14.34
C VAL A 61 13.43 5.10 14.82
N GLY A 62 13.62 3.85 14.37
CA GLY A 62 12.93 2.68 14.90
C GLY A 62 11.63 2.28 14.18
N ALA A 63 11.34 2.83 13.00
CA ALA A 63 10.25 2.33 12.16
C ALA A 63 10.57 0.91 11.67
N GLN A 64 9.56 0.01 11.58
CA GLN A 64 9.79 -1.42 11.33
C GLN A 64 8.87 -2.03 10.27
N GLY A 65 9.41 -3.01 9.54
CA GLY A 65 8.69 -3.87 8.62
C GLY A 65 8.39 -3.24 7.25
N LEU A 66 7.53 -3.92 6.50
CA LEU A 66 7.23 -3.60 5.10
C LEU A 66 6.69 -2.18 4.90
N MET A 67 5.82 -1.72 5.79
CA MET A 67 5.18 -0.41 5.77
C MET A 67 5.74 0.55 6.83
N GLN A 68 6.92 0.24 7.39
CA GLN A 68 7.68 1.08 8.33
C GLN A 68 6.82 1.70 9.44
N LEU A 69 6.14 0.86 10.22
CA LEU A 69 5.35 1.32 11.35
C LEU A 69 6.28 1.76 12.49
N MET A 70 6.05 2.97 13.01
CA MET A 70 6.69 3.41 14.25
C MET A 70 6.23 2.54 15.43
N PRO A 71 7.07 2.27 16.45
CA PRO A 71 6.72 1.34 17.54
C PRO A 71 5.43 1.71 18.28
N ALA A 72 5.21 3.00 18.55
CA ALA A 72 3.98 3.48 19.18
C ALA A 72 2.74 3.25 18.30
N THR A 73 2.87 3.44 16.98
CA THR A 73 1.81 3.19 16.00
C THR A 73 1.54 1.68 15.86
N ALA A 74 2.58 0.85 15.79
CA ALA A 74 2.43 -0.60 15.76
C ALA A 74 1.67 -1.10 17.00
N LYS A 75 2.05 -0.62 18.19
CA LYS A 75 1.37 -0.94 19.46
C LYS A 75 -0.10 -0.51 19.46
N SER A 76 -0.41 0.72 19.05
CA SER A 76 -1.81 1.19 19.02
C SER A 76 -2.67 0.44 17.99
N LEU A 77 -2.02 -0.18 17.00
CA LEU A 77 -2.65 -1.02 15.99
C LEU A 77 -2.66 -2.52 16.35
N GLY A 78 -2.22 -2.89 17.56
CA GLY A 78 -2.23 -4.29 18.01
C GLY A 78 -1.23 -5.20 17.28
N VAL A 79 -0.16 -4.63 16.70
CA VAL A 79 0.91 -5.40 16.07
C VAL A 79 1.87 -5.88 17.15
N SER A 80 1.97 -7.21 17.31
CA SER A 80 2.89 -7.84 18.25
C SER A 80 4.26 -8.11 17.63
N ASN A 81 4.30 -8.40 16.32
CA ASN A 81 5.53 -8.59 15.55
C ASN A 81 5.53 -7.70 14.30
N PRO A 82 6.22 -6.55 14.31
CA PRO A 82 6.31 -5.66 13.15
C PRO A 82 7.03 -6.24 11.94
N ASN A 83 7.81 -7.31 12.09
CA ASN A 83 8.49 -7.99 10.98
C ASN A 83 7.61 -9.07 10.31
N ASP A 84 6.49 -9.43 10.95
CA ASP A 84 5.48 -10.31 10.35
C ASP A 84 4.78 -9.57 9.21
N PRO A 85 4.88 -10.04 7.95
CA PRO A 85 4.29 -9.35 6.81
C PRO A 85 2.78 -9.16 6.93
N VAL A 86 2.06 -10.16 7.46
CA VAL A 86 0.60 -10.13 7.58
C VAL A 86 0.18 -9.06 8.58
N GLN A 87 0.78 -9.05 9.77
CA GLN A 87 0.47 -8.04 10.78
C GLN A 87 0.85 -6.64 10.30
N ASN A 88 2.05 -6.47 9.73
CA ASN A 88 2.57 -5.18 9.34
C ASN A 88 1.77 -4.55 8.19
N VAL A 89 1.52 -5.31 7.11
CA VAL A 89 0.77 -4.80 5.95
C VAL A 89 -0.70 -4.57 6.30
N ASN A 90 -1.32 -5.46 7.09
CA ASN A 90 -2.70 -5.24 7.52
C ASN A 90 -2.83 -3.96 8.37
N ALA A 91 -1.95 -3.78 9.35
CA ALA A 91 -1.95 -2.61 10.22
C ALA A 91 -1.59 -1.32 9.48
N GLY A 92 -0.57 -1.34 8.61
CA GLY A 92 -0.17 -0.17 7.82
C GLY A 92 -1.25 0.25 6.83
N THR A 93 -1.90 -0.70 6.15
CA THR A 93 -3.02 -0.40 5.24
C THR A 93 -4.23 0.15 6.01
N ARG A 94 -4.51 -0.38 7.21
CA ARG A 94 -5.55 0.16 8.10
C ARG A 94 -5.23 1.59 8.53
N TYR A 95 -3.98 1.86 8.91
CA TYR A 95 -3.55 3.19 9.32
C TYR A 95 -3.66 4.19 8.18
N LEU A 96 -3.26 3.81 6.97
CA LEU A 96 -3.45 4.63 5.76
C LEU A 96 -4.93 4.93 5.51
N LYS A 97 -5.84 3.96 5.73
CA LYS A 97 -7.30 4.16 5.66
C LYS A 97 -7.79 5.18 6.67
N GLN A 98 -7.32 5.12 7.91
CA GLN A 98 -7.67 6.08 8.96
C GLN A 98 -7.23 7.49 8.59
N LEU A 99 -5.99 7.64 8.09
CA LEU A 99 -5.47 8.93 7.64
C LEU A 99 -6.25 9.47 6.43
N ASN A 100 -6.56 8.62 5.45
CA ASN A 100 -7.34 9.05 4.29
C ASN A 100 -8.76 9.49 4.68
N SER A 101 -9.40 8.79 5.61
CA SER A 101 -10.72 9.20 6.14
C SER A 101 -10.64 10.53 6.90
N GLN A 102 -9.52 10.79 7.58
CA GLN A 102 -9.30 12.01 8.35
C GLN A 102 -8.96 13.24 7.50
N PHE A 103 -8.19 13.07 6.43
CA PHE A 103 -7.71 14.19 5.61
C PHE A 103 -8.45 14.33 4.26
N GLY A 104 -9.33 13.38 3.92
CA GLY A 104 -10.24 13.43 2.77
C GLY A 104 -9.60 13.19 1.40
N ASN A 105 -8.27 13.07 1.32
CA ASN A 105 -7.57 12.75 0.07
C ASN A 105 -6.26 11.98 0.34
N MET A 106 -5.88 11.15 -0.64
CA MET A 106 -4.72 10.28 -0.52
C MET A 106 -3.37 11.01 -0.42
N PRO A 107 -3.11 12.11 -1.16
CA PRO A 107 -1.87 12.88 -0.98
C PRO A 107 -1.65 13.34 0.46
N HIS A 108 -2.68 13.93 1.09
CA HIS A 108 -2.60 14.32 2.50
C HIS A 108 -2.44 13.11 3.43
N ALA A 109 -3.13 12.00 3.16
CA ALA A 109 -2.97 10.77 3.93
C ALA A 109 -1.51 10.28 3.92
N LEU A 110 -0.88 10.26 2.74
CA LEU A 110 0.51 9.85 2.56
C LEU A 110 1.50 10.82 3.21
N TYR A 111 1.28 12.14 3.11
CA TYR A 111 2.09 13.11 3.84
C TYR A 111 1.96 12.94 5.36
N ALA A 112 0.75 12.68 5.88
CA ALA A 112 0.52 12.40 7.29
C ALA A 112 1.13 11.05 7.71
N TYR A 113 1.17 10.06 6.81
CA TYR A 113 1.78 8.76 7.06
C TYR A 113 3.28 8.92 7.29
N ASN A 114 3.98 9.64 6.39
CA ASN A 114 5.42 9.86 6.47
C ASN A 114 5.83 10.86 7.57
N TRP A 115 5.12 11.98 7.68
CA TRP A 115 5.54 13.09 8.54
C TRP A 115 4.77 13.19 9.86
N GLY A 116 3.74 12.37 10.04
CA GLY A 116 2.86 12.38 11.19
C GLY A 116 1.67 13.34 11.03
N MET A 117 0.48 12.86 11.42
CA MET A 117 -0.77 13.62 11.29
C MET A 117 -0.76 14.98 12.00
N GLY A 118 -0.07 15.09 13.13
CA GLY A 118 0.02 16.35 13.89
C GLY A 118 0.80 17.42 13.11
N ASN A 119 1.88 17.02 12.46
CA ASN A 119 2.68 17.92 11.63
C ASN A 119 1.91 18.39 10.40
N LEU A 120 1.19 17.47 9.72
CA LEU A 120 0.36 17.86 8.59
C LEU A 120 -0.77 18.80 9.02
N ARG A 121 -1.45 18.54 10.15
CA ARG A 121 -2.48 19.45 10.68
C ARG A 121 -1.92 20.84 10.98
N ALA A 122 -0.76 20.93 11.62
CA ALA A 122 -0.11 22.20 11.89
C ALA A 122 0.27 22.94 10.59
N TYR A 123 0.71 22.19 9.57
CA TYR A 123 1.04 22.73 8.26
C TYR A 123 -0.19 23.28 7.53
N LEU A 124 -1.28 22.51 7.49
CA LEU A 124 -2.55 22.94 6.88
C LEU A 124 -3.16 24.15 7.61
N LYS A 125 -2.91 24.30 8.92
CA LYS A 125 -3.30 25.47 9.73
C LYS A 125 -2.35 26.67 9.61
N GLY A 126 -1.22 26.52 8.91
CA GLY A 126 -0.19 27.55 8.80
C GLY A 126 0.67 27.76 10.06
N THR A 127 0.46 27.00 11.14
CA THR A 127 1.27 27.08 12.37
C THR A 127 2.63 26.39 12.22
N LYS A 128 2.77 25.50 11.22
CA LYS A 128 4.04 24.93 10.79
C LYS A 128 4.29 25.28 9.32
N LYS A 129 5.30 26.09 9.03
CA LYS A 129 5.49 26.65 7.68
C LYS A 129 6.27 25.74 6.72
N VAL A 130 7.14 24.89 7.24
CA VAL A 130 8.09 24.14 6.42
C VAL A 130 7.82 22.64 6.55
N MET A 131 7.51 22.02 5.42
CA MET A 131 7.50 20.57 5.25
C MET A 131 8.91 20.10 4.87
N PRO A 132 9.47 19.04 5.50
CA PRO A 132 10.77 18.50 5.12
C PRO A 132 10.82 18.07 3.66
N ARG A 133 11.98 18.22 3.02
CA ARG A 133 12.19 17.83 1.61
C ARG A 133 11.83 16.36 1.37
N GLU A 134 12.18 15.47 2.31
CA GLU A 134 11.81 14.05 2.25
C GLU A 134 10.31 13.86 2.14
N THR A 135 9.53 14.54 2.99
CA THR A 135 8.07 14.49 2.97
C THR A 135 7.51 15.07 1.68
N GLN A 136 8.04 16.19 1.19
CA GLN A 136 7.59 16.79 -0.08
C GLN A 136 7.75 15.81 -1.26
N GLU A 137 8.84 15.04 -1.28
CA GLU A 137 9.14 14.05 -2.32
C GLU A 137 8.40 12.71 -2.14
N TYR A 138 7.80 12.46 -0.97
CA TYR A 138 7.21 11.18 -0.62
C TYR A 138 6.05 10.80 -1.56
N VAL A 139 5.08 11.69 -1.75
CA VAL A 139 3.92 11.46 -2.62
C VAL A 139 4.33 11.30 -4.10
N PRO A 140 5.17 12.18 -4.69
CA PRO A 140 5.67 11.99 -6.05
C PRO A 140 6.35 10.63 -6.28
N LYS A 141 7.16 10.16 -5.33
CA LYS A 141 7.84 8.85 -5.43
C LYS A 141 6.84 7.69 -5.41
N ILE A 142 5.83 7.72 -4.54
CA ILE A 142 4.78 6.68 -4.52
C ILE A 142 3.97 6.70 -5.80
N ALA A 143 3.61 7.88 -6.31
CA ALA A 143 2.92 8.00 -7.59
C ALA A 143 3.74 7.41 -8.75
N GLN A 144 5.06 7.60 -8.74
CA GLN A 144 5.97 7.01 -9.71
C GLN A 144 5.99 5.48 -9.60
N PHE A 145 6.14 4.91 -8.40
CA PHE A 145 6.08 3.46 -8.21
C PHE A 145 4.73 2.87 -8.64
N TYR A 146 3.62 3.50 -8.26
CA TYR A 146 2.28 3.10 -8.65
C TYR A 146 2.12 3.04 -10.18
N LYS A 147 2.57 4.09 -10.88
CA LYS A 147 2.56 4.13 -12.34
C LYS A 147 3.47 3.05 -12.95
N ASN A 148 4.66 2.84 -12.40
CA ASN A 148 5.60 1.82 -12.88
C ASN A 148 5.06 0.40 -12.72
N TYR A 149 4.22 0.15 -11.71
CA TYR A 149 3.52 -1.12 -11.57
C TYR A 149 2.28 -1.25 -12.47
N GLY A 150 1.95 -0.24 -13.28
CA GLY A 150 0.80 -0.25 -14.19
C GLY A 150 -0.51 0.23 -13.55
N GLY A 151 -0.43 0.93 -12.41
CA GLY A 151 -1.57 1.51 -11.74
C GLY A 151 -2.20 2.67 -12.53
N SER A 152 -3.53 2.70 -12.59
CA SER A 152 -4.32 3.69 -13.35
C SER A 152 -5.38 4.42 -12.51
N GLY A 153 -5.46 4.12 -11.20
CA GLY A 153 -6.41 4.71 -10.27
C GLY A 153 -6.11 6.18 -9.95
N ASN A 154 -7.17 6.96 -9.71
CA ASN A 154 -7.09 8.38 -9.39
C ASN A 154 -6.79 8.62 -7.91
N TYR A 155 -5.63 8.18 -7.43
CA TYR A 155 -5.18 8.46 -6.05
C TYR A 155 -4.51 9.82 -5.91
N PHE A 156 -3.83 10.28 -6.96
CA PHE A 156 -2.92 11.44 -6.88
C PHE A 156 -3.49 12.72 -7.50
N GLY A 157 -4.75 12.71 -7.93
CA GLY A 157 -5.42 13.89 -8.52
C GLY A 157 -5.90 14.93 -7.51
N GLY A 158 -5.83 14.65 -6.20
CA GLY A 158 -6.11 15.64 -5.15
C GLY A 158 -5.05 16.74 -5.08
N ASN A 159 -5.27 17.78 -4.27
CA ASN A 159 -4.30 18.86 -4.03
C ASN A 159 -2.99 18.28 -3.45
N VAL A 160 -2.05 17.89 -4.32
CA VAL A 160 -0.67 17.61 -3.94
C VAL A 160 -0.11 18.94 -3.43
N ILE A 161 0.29 18.99 -2.16
CA ILE A 161 0.92 20.18 -1.58
C ILE A 161 2.18 20.45 -2.41
N LYS A 162 2.11 21.47 -3.26
CA LYS A 162 3.19 21.83 -4.17
C LYS A 162 4.36 22.31 -3.34
N GLY A 163 5.38 21.47 -3.20
CA GLY A 163 6.74 21.95 -2.95
C GLY A 163 7.08 22.91 -4.08
N THR A 164 7.51 24.12 -3.74
CA THR A 164 7.89 25.14 -4.71
C THR A 164 8.95 24.58 -5.66
N ASN A 165 8.60 24.46 -6.95
CA ASN A 165 9.42 24.85 -8.10
C ASN A 165 8.56 24.83 -9.37
N ASN A 166 8.62 25.93 -10.12
CA ASN A 166 8.00 26.12 -11.42
C ASN A 166 8.48 25.06 -12.42
N ALA A 167 7.54 24.30 -12.98
CA ALA A 167 7.64 23.73 -14.32
C ALA A 167 6.21 23.48 -14.82
N GLN A 168 5.67 24.46 -15.55
CA GLN A 168 4.54 24.26 -16.45
C GLN A 168 4.92 23.15 -17.44
N GLY A 169 4.27 21.99 -17.32
CA GLY A 169 4.43 20.87 -18.24
C GLY A 169 3.19 19.99 -18.20
N LYS A 170 2.27 20.25 -19.12
CA LYS A 170 1.12 19.37 -19.45
C LYS A 170 1.65 17.96 -19.75
N PRO A 171 1.21 16.89 -19.07
CA PRO A 171 1.68 15.56 -19.43
C PRO A 171 0.92 15.07 -20.66
N ALA A 172 1.68 14.97 -21.76
CA ALA A 172 1.27 14.34 -22.99
C ALA A 172 0.98 12.84 -22.77
N THR A 173 -0.11 12.39 -23.37
CA THR A 173 -0.54 11.01 -23.47
C THR A 173 0.33 10.30 -24.52
N THR A 174 1.24 9.42 -24.11
CA THR A 174 1.72 8.32 -24.96
C THR A 174 2.38 7.24 -24.11
N ALA A 175 2.03 5.99 -24.42
CA ALA A 175 2.61 4.79 -23.85
C ALA A 175 4.11 4.72 -24.19
N ILE A 176 4.94 4.65 -23.15
CA ILE A 176 6.33 4.20 -23.25
C ILE A 176 6.47 3.11 -22.20
N GLU A 177 6.55 1.85 -22.64
CA GLU A 177 7.17 0.79 -21.84
C GLU A 177 8.62 1.23 -21.60
N ASN A 178 8.89 1.72 -20.40
CA ASN A 178 10.19 2.26 -20.06
C ASN A 178 11.15 1.13 -19.67
N GLU A 179 12.40 1.27 -20.06
CA GLU A 179 13.53 0.37 -19.80
C GLU A 179 13.72 0.05 -18.29
N ASN A 180 13.17 0.90 -17.42
CA ASN A 180 13.11 0.68 -15.98
C ASN A 180 12.21 -0.50 -15.58
N SER A 181 11.12 -0.75 -16.32
CA SER A 181 10.25 -1.91 -16.11
C SER A 181 10.99 -3.23 -16.38
N LYS A 182 11.93 -3.24 -17.33
CA LYS A 182 12.80 -4.39 -17.64
C LYS A 182 13.82 -4.63 -16.52
N LYS A 183 14.48 -3.57 -16.04
CA LYS A 183 15.39 -3.64 -14.89
C LYS A 183 14.70 -4.08 -13.59
N ILE A 184 13.44 -3.67 -13.39
CA ILE A 184 12.64 -4.12 -12.24
C ILE A 184 12.31 -5.60 -12.35
N ARG A 185 11.92 -6.11 -13.53
CA ARG A 185 11.71 -7.56 -13.77
C ARG A 185 12.99 -8.37 -13.55
N GLU A 186 14.12 -7.89 -14.04
CA GLU A 186 15.43 -8.53 -13.84
C GLU A 186 15.83 -8.56 -12.35
N LYS A 187 15.53 -7.49 -11.59
CA LYS A 187 15.78 -7.43 -10.15
C LYS A 187 14.80 -8.28 -9.32
N LEU A 188 13.56 -8.45 -9.79
CA LEU A 188 12.54 -9.33 -9.20
C LEU A 188 12.91 -10.81 -9.38
N GLU A 189 13.47 -11.18 -10.54
CA GLU A 189 13.95 -12.55 -10.80
C GLU A 189 15.11 -12.96 -9.89
N VAL A 190 16.03 -12.02 -9.57
CA VAL A 190 17.17 -12.29 -8.67
C VAL A 190 16.74 -12.47 -7.21
N GLN A 191 15.65 -11.82 -6.77
CA GLN A 191 15.16 -11.94 -5.39
C GLN A 191 14.31 -13.20 -5.16
N ASN A 192 13.69 -13.74 -6.21
CA ASN A 192 12.91 -14.98 -6.16
C ASN A 192 13.78 -16.25 -6.14
N ALA A 193 15.11 -16.12 -6.04
CA ALA A 193 16.03 -17.24 -5.85
C ALA A 193 16.05 -17.84 -4.43
N CYS A 194 15.24 -17.31 -3.50
CA CYS A 194 15.00 -17.97 -2.21
C CYS A 194 13.84 -18.97 -2.36
N LYS A 195 14.16 -20.25 -2.13
CA LYS A 195 13.34 -21.46 -2.35
C LYS A 195 11.84 -21.30 -2.02
N PRO A 196 10.94 -21.99 -2.77
CA PRO A 196 9.53 -22.00 -2.48
C PRO A 196 9.27 -22.58 -1.08
N VAL A 197 8.54 -21.83 -0.25
CA VAL A 197 7.95 -22.36 0.98
C VAL A 197 6.88 -23.35 0.56
N LYS A 198 7.10 -24.63 0.86
CA LYS A 198 6.07 -25.67 0.70
C LYS A 198 4.95 -25.36 1.70
N LEU A 199 3.81 -24.91 1.19
CA LEU A 199 2.57 -24.80 1.96
C LEU A 199 2.21 -26.21 2.47
N PRO A 200 1.85 -26.38 3.76
CA PRO A 200 1.23 -27.63 4.19
C PRO A 200 -0.09 -27.80 3.43
N GLU A 201 -0.35 -29.02 2.95
CA GLU A 201 -1.65 -29.40 2.37
C GLU A 201 -2.76 -29.04 3.38
N ALA A 202 -3.80 -28.39 2.87
CA ALA A 202 -4.97 -28.04 3.66
C ALA A 202 -5.63 -29.33 4.15
N GLU A 203 -5.50 -29.62 5.44
CA GLU A 203 -6.31 -30.61 6.13
C GLU A 203 -7.77 -30.09 6.12
N GLN A 204 -8.69 -30.90 5.60
CA GLN A 204 -10.09 -30.54 5.50
C GLN A 204 -10.67 -30.33 6.90
N VAL A 205 -10.95 -29.08 7.25
CA VAL A 205 -11.63 -28.73 8.50
C VAL A 205 -13.11 -29.03 8.31
N ASP A 206 -13.59 -30.00 9.08
CA ASP A 206 -14.99 -30.39 9.22
C ASP A 206 -15.82 -29.20 9.75
N ILE A 207 -16.70 -28.66 8.92
CA ILE A 207 -17.51 -27.46 9.18
C ILE A 207 -18.80 -27.72 9.97
N ASP A 208 -19.06 -28.97 10.41
CA ASP A 208 -20.30 -29.34 11.11
C ASP A 208 -20.15 -29.52 12.63
N SER A 209 -19.00 -29.19 13.22
CA SER A 209 -18.84 -29.22 14.68
C SER A 209 -19.47 -27.97 15.36
N PRO A 210 -20.43 -28.13 16.30
CA PRO A 210 -21.06 -26.99 16.96
C PRO A 210 -20.04 -26.21 17.81
N ILE A 211 -19.88 -24.92 17.48
CA ILE A 211 -19.04 -23.99 18.24
C ILE A 211 -19.74 -23.68 19.56
N THR A 212 -19.32 -24.33 20.66
CA THR A 212 -19.67 -23.89 22.01
C THR A 212 -18.86 -22.64 22.35
N LEU A 213 -19.51 -21.49 22.32
CA LEU A 213 -18.93 -20.22 22.77
C LEU A 213 -18.80 -20.20 24.30
N PRO A 214 -17.66 -19.75 24.86
CA PRO A 214 -17.55 -19.54 26.30
C PRO A 214 -18.46 -18.37 26.76
N PRO A 215 -18.97 -18.41 28.00
CA PRO A 215 -19.87 -17.38 28.52
C PRO A 215 -19.18 -16.01 28.58
N ILE A 216 -19.92 -14.99 28.16
CA ILE A 216 -19.50 -13.59 28.17
C ILE A 216 -19.40 -13.12 29.63
N PRO A 217 -18.25 -12.57 30.09
CA PRO A 217 -18.15 -12.02 31.43
C PRO A 217 -19.00 -10.74 31.58
N PRO A 218 -19.60 -10.50 32.76
CA PRO A 218 -20.46 -9.36 32.98
C PRO A 218 -19.69 -8.04 32.88
N VAL A 219 -20.31 -7.06 32.22
CA VAL A 219 -19.82 -5.68 32.12
C VAL A 219 -19.96 -5.02 33.49
N THR A 220 -18.85 -4.88 34.22
CA THR A 220 -18.81 -4.03 35.42
C THR A 220 -18.78 -2.57 34.97
N GLY A 221 -19.93 -1.91 35.04
CA GLY A 221 -20.03 -0.47 34.94
C GLY A 221 -19.40 0.19 36.16
N GLY A 222 -18.22 0.79 35.97
CA GLY A 222 -17.61 1.70 36.94
C GLY A 222 -18.07 3.12 36.67
N ALA A 223 -19.06 3.58 37.43
CA ALA A 223 -19.30 4.99 37.70
C ALA A 223 -18.50 5.35 38.96
N GLY A 224 -17.76 6.47 38.92
CA GLY A 224 -16.93 6.98 40.00
C GLY A 224 -15.69 7.68 39.50
#